data_AF-A0A5K1JXU8-F1
#
_entry.id   AF-A0A5K1JXU8-F1
#
_cell.length_a   1.000
_cell.length_b   1.000
_cell.length_c   1.000
_cell.angle_alpha   90.00
_cell.angle_beta   90.00
_cell.angle_gamma   90.00
#
_symmetry.space_group_name_H-M   'P 1'
#
loop_
_entity.id
_entity.type
_entity.pdbx_description
1 polymer ?
#
loop_
_entity_poly.entity_id
_entity_poly.type
_entity_poly.pdbx_seq_one_letter_code
_entity_poly.pdbx_strand_id
1 'polypeptide(L)'
;YRADIFALGNLYYKEFISKYHGLDLIQPLVDMMKWKNPAQRPSADAAFHIFESIYGRTDESLLRWRLRSRTESAPERVVYDTVAVAREGIYQLRKLIS
;
A
#
# COMPACT_ATOMS: atom_id res chain seq x y z
N TYR A 1 -15.76 7.83 -15.73
CA TYR A 1 -14.37 8.00 -15.25
C TYR A 1 -14.29 8.67 -13.86
N ARG A 2 -14.71 9.93 -13.65
CA ARG A 2 -14.51 10.62 -12.34
C ARG A 2 -15.25 9.97 -11.16
N ALA A 3 -16.39 9.33 -11.42
CA ALA A 3 -17.12 8.55 -10.43
C ALA A 3 -16.34 7.27 -10.07
N ASP A 4 -15.78 6.59 -11.07
CA ASP A 4 -14.97 5.38 -10.89
C ASP A 4 -13.70 5.65 -10.08
N ILE A 5 -13.01 6.77 -10.36
CA ILE A 5 -11.85 7.22 -9.57
C ILE A 5 -12.23 7.45 -8.11
N PHE A 6 -13.39 8.04 -7.85
CA PHE A 6 -13.87 8.24 -6.48
C PHE A 6 -14.24 6.92 -5.81
N ALA A 7 -14.85 5.98 -6.54
CA ALA A 7 -15.17 4.66 -6.04
C ALA A 7 -13.89 3.89 -5.67
N LEU A 8 -12.88 3.91 -6.55
CA LEU A 8 -11.56 3.32 -6.28
C LEU A 8 -10.87 3.96 -5.08
N GLY A 9 -10.88 5.30 -4.97
CA GLY A 9 -10.32 5.99 -3.81
C GLY A 9 -11.02 5.56 -2.51
N ASN A 10 -12.35 5.40 -2.52
CA ASN A 10 -13.07 4.89 -1.36
C ASN A 10 -12.74 3.43 -1.04
N LEU A 11 -12.59 2.59 -2.07
CA LEU A 11 -12.17 1.19 -1.92
C LEU A 11 -10.79 1.12 -1.28
N TYR A 12 -9.80 1.85 -1.81
CA TYR A 12 -8.45 1.90 -1.24
C TYR A 12 -8.43 2.41 0.19
N TYR A 13 -9.22 3.44 0.49
CA TYR A 13 -9.32 3.94 1.86
C TYR A 13 -9.92 2.91 2.83
N LYS A 14 -11.07 2.33 2.48
CA LYS A 14 -11.84 1.46 3.39
C LYS A 14 -11.25 0.06 3.52
N GLU A 15 -10.81 -0.51 2.40
CA GLU A 15 -10.36 -1.89 2.35
C GLU A 15 -8.88 -2.04 2.61
N PHE A 16 -8.09 -0.97 2.43
CA PHE A 16 -6.64 -1.04 2.59
C PHE A 16 -6.14 -0.12 3.70
N ILE A 17 -6.18 1.20 3.53
CA ILE A 17 -5.51 2.12 4.48
C ILE A 17 -6.13 2.06 5.88
N SER A 18 -7.46 1.96 5.96
CA SER A 18 -8.17 1.85 7.23
C SER A 18 -7.94 0.51 7.94
N LYS A 19 -7.58 -0.55 7.21
CA LYS A 19 -7.45 -1.91 7.75
C LYS A 19 -6.02 -2.34 8.02
N TYR A 20 -5.06 -1.80 7.28
CA TYR A 20 -3.66 -2.22 7.36
C TYR A 20 -2.73 -1.09 7.74
N HIS A 21 -1.66 -1.42 8.46
CA HIS A 21 -0.53 -0.52 8.71
C HIS A 21 0.41 -0.46 7.51
N GLY A 22 1.15 0.65 7.38
CA GLY A 22 2.21 0.79 6.38
C GLY A 22 1.73 1.20 4.99
N LEU A 23 0.42 1.46 4.83
CA LEU A 23 -0.17 1.97 3.60
C LEU A 23 -0.43 3.48 3.63
N ASP A 24 0.01 4.16 4.69
CA ASP A 24 -0.18 5.60 4.83
C ASP A 24 0.57 6.39 3.73
N LEU A 25 1.58 5.79 3.10
CA LEU A 25 2.34 6.36 1.97
C LEU A 25 1.48 6.63 0.71
N ILE A 26 0.41 5.85 0.49
CA ILE A 26 -0.53 6.08 -0.63
C ILE A 26 -1.71 6.98 -0.24
N GLN A 27 -1.82 7.40 1.03
CA GLN A 27 -2.92 8.24 1.51
C GLN A 27 -3.07 9.54 0.70
N PRO A 28 -2.00 10.28 0.34
CA PRO A 28 -2.14 11.48 -0.46
C PRO A 28 -2.79 11.24 -1.83
N LEU A 29 -2.45 10.13 -2.49
CA LEU A 29 -3.09 9.74 -3.75
C LEU A 29 -4.58 9.44 -3.55
N VAL A 30 -4.90 8.65 -2.53
CA VAL A 30 -6.28 8.29 -2.22
C VAL A 30 -7.13 9.51 -1.88
N ASP A 31 -6.57 10.52 -1.22
CA ASP A 31 -7.26 11.78 -0.93
C ASP A 31 -7.56 12.58 -2.20
N MET A 32 -6.62 12.65 -3.15
CA MET A 32 -6.85 13.26 -4.46
C MET A 32 -7.96 12.56 -5.25
N MET A 33 -7.97 11.21 -5.23
CA MET A 33 -9.03 10.42 -5.87
C MET A 33 -10.41 10.68 -5.24
N LYS A 34 -10.45 11.06 -3.96
CA LYS A 34 -11.66 11.32 -3.17
C LYS A 34 -12.07 12.80 -3.10
N TRP A 35 -11.44 13.70 -3.86
CA TRP A 35 -11.80 15.13 -3.82
C TRP A 35 -13.29 15.37 -4.09
N LYS A 36 -13.89 16.29 -3.32
CA LYS A 36 -15.32 16.61 -3.40
C LYS A 36 -15.70 17.10 -4.79
N ASN A 37 -14.91 18.02 -5.35
CA ASN A 37 -15.10 18.50 -6.71
C ASN A 37 -14.60 17.43 -7.72
N PRO A 38 -15.47 16.84 -8.55
CA PRO A 38 -15.05 15.83 -9.52
C PRO A 38 -14.05 16.35 -10.55
N ALA A 39 -14.06 17.65 -10.87
CA ALA A 39 -13.16 18.24 -11.86
C ALA A 39 -11.70 18.28 -11.41
N GLN A 40 -11.45 18.22 -10.10
CA GLN A 40 -10.10 18.22 -9.56
C GLN A 40 -9.51 16.80 -9.51
N ARG A 41 -10.35 15.75 -9.49
CA ARG A 41 -9.86 14.36 -9.34
C ARG A 41 -8.94 13.99 -10.50
N PRO A 42 -7.86 13.21 -10.24
CA PRO A 42 -6.97 12.74 -11.29
C PRO A 42 -7.71 11.82 -12.27
N SER A 43 -7.23 11.76 -13.51
CA SER A 43 -7.58 10.67 -14.42
C SER A 43 -6.97 9.35 -13.91
N ALA A 44 -7.38 8.21 -14.48
CA ALA A 44 -6.79 6.91 -14.13
C ALA A 44 -5.30 6.87 -14.46
N ASP A 45 -4.92 7.40 -15.62
CA ASP A 45 -3.54 7.53 -16.08
C ASP A 45 -2.69 8.40 -15.13
N ALA A 46 -3.20 9.58 -14.77
CA ALA A 46 -2.51 10.46 -13.81
C ALA A 46 -2.39 9.81 -12.42
N ALA A 47 -3.44 9.14 -11.94
CA ALA A 47 -3.42 8.42 -10.68
C ALA A 47 -2.39 7.29 -10.68
N PHE A 48 -2.27 6.57 -11.81
CA PHE A 48 -1.27 5.53 -11.99
C PHE A 48 0.16 6.08 -11.96
N HIS A 49 0.45 7.15 -12.69
CA HIS A 49 1.76 7.79 -12.64
C HIS A 49 2.13 8.35 -11.27
N ILE A 50 1.16 8.90 -10.53
CA ILE A 50 1.37 9.30 -9.13
C ILE A 50 1.71 8.06 -8.29
N PHE A 51 0.97 6.96 -8.43
CA PHE A 51 1.25 5.72 -7.74
C PHE A 51 2.65 5.18 -8.06
N GLU A 52 3.05 5.13 -9.32
CA GLU A 52 4.40 4.71 -9.72
C GLU A 52 5.49 5.58 -9.09
N SER A 53 5.27 6.90 -9.02
CA SER A 53 6.22 7.81 -8.38
C SER A 53 6.39 7.56 -6.88
N ILE A 54 5.31 7.14 -6.20
CA ILE A 54 5.31 6.77 -4.79
C ILE A 54 5.99 5.40 -4.62
N TYR A 55 5.62 4.44 -5.46
CA TYR A 55 6.16 3.08 -5.46
C TYR A 55 7.67 3.07 -5.70
N GLY A 56 8.17 3.79 -6.71
CA GLY A 56 9.59 3.85 -7.04
C GLY A 56 10.46 4.52 -5.96
N ARG A 57 9.87 5.19 -4.98
CA ARG A 57 10.57 5.78 -3.82
C ARG A 57 10.41 4.94 -2.55
N THR A 58 9.62 3.89 -2.61
CA THR A 58 9.37 3.01 -1.47
C THR A 58 10.50 1.98 -1.38
N ASP A 59 11.05 1.81 -0.19
CA ASP A 59 12.06 0.79 0.06
C ASP A 59 11.49 -0.60 -0.28
N GLU A 60 12.24 -1.37 -1.07
CA GLU A 60 11.88 -2.72 -1.49
C GLU A 60 11.54 -3.66 -0.32
N SER A 61 12.16 -3.46 0.85
CA SER A 61 11.88 -4.22 2.07
C SER A 61 10.49 -3.94 2.65
N LEU A 62 9.97 -2.71 2.48
CA LEU A 62 8.61 -2.35 2.86
C LEU A 62 7.58 -3.00 1.93
N LEU A 63 7.90 -3.16 0.64
CA LEU A 63 7.06 -3.84 -0.34
C LEU A 63 6.96 -5.35 -0.10
N ARG A 64 8.01 -5.95 0.48
CA ARG A 64 8.04 -7.36 0.86
C ARG A 64 7.49 -7.63 2.26
N TRP A 65 7.28 -6.57 3.04
CA TRP A 65 6.63 -6.68 4.34
C TRP A 65 5.15 -7.08 4.19
N ARG A 66 4.63 -7.88 5.12
CA ARG A 66 3.23 -8.29 5.07
C ARG A 66 2.30 -7.11 5.35
N LEU A 67 1.09 -7.16 4.80
CA LEU A 67 -0.01 -6.33 5.27
C LEU A 67 -0.33 -6.69 6.73
N ARG A 68 0.00 -5.79 7.66
CA ARG A 68 -0.32 -5.97 9.09
C ARG A 68 -1.68 -5.40 9.39
N SER A 69 -2.62 -6.23 9.84
CA SER A 69 -3.95 -5.75 10.17
C SER A 69 -3.88 -4.86 11.41
N ARG A 70 -4.65 -3.77 11.42
CA ARG A 70 -4.78 -2.87 12.58
C ARG A 70 -5.55 -3.52 13.74
N THR A 71 -6.30 -4.59 13.47
CA THR A 71 -7.06 -5.35 14.48
C THR A 71 -6.34 -6.60 14.97
N GLU A 72 -5.09 -6.80 14.54
CA GLU A 72 -4.33 -8.00 14.86
C GLU A 72 -3.92 -8.03 16.33
N SER A 73 -4.10 -9.18 16.97
CA SER A 73 -3.72 -9.34 18.38
C SER A 73 -2.19 -9.42 18.54
N ALA A 74 -1.67 -9.04 19.70
CA ALA A 74 -0.23 -9.05 19.97
C ALA A 74 0.45 -10.43 19.74
N PRO A 75 -0.18 -11.58 20.07
CA PRO A 75 0.39 -12.90 19.79
C PRO A 75 0.47 -13.22 18.29
N GLU A 76 -0.58 -12.90 17.54
CA GLU A 76 -0.62 -13.08 16.08
C GLU A 76 0.49 -12.26 15.40
N ARG A 77 0.69 -11.02 15.87
CA ARG A 77 1.72 -10.13 15.36
C ARG A 77 3.12 -10.72 15.45
N VAL A 78 3.48 -11.32 16.57
CA VAL A 78 4.82 -11.91 16.78
C VAL A 78 5.07 -13.08 15.84
N VAL A 79 4.09 -13.96 15.67
CA VAL A 79 4.20 -15.12 14.77
C VAL A 79 4.39 -14.65 13.33
N TYR A 80 3.52 -13.76 12.86
CA TYR A 80 3.55 -13.33 11.46
C TYR A 80 4.74 -12.42 11.14
N ASP A 81 5.21 -11.59 12.08
CA ASP A 81 6.42 -10.78 11.88
C ASP A 81 7.68 -11.68 11.79
N THR A 82 7.74 -12.77 12.57
CA THR A 82 8.82 -13.76 12.47
C THR A 82 8.85 -14.45 11.10
N VAL A 83 7.69 -14.84 10.58
CA VAL A 83 7.57 -15.44 9.23
C VAL A 83 8.00 -14.47 8.14
N ALA A 84 7.62 -13.18 8.24
CA ALA A 84 8.00 -12.16 7.26
C ALA A 84 9.51 -11.95 7.22
N VAL A 85 10.17 -11.85 8.38
CA VAL A 85 11.63 -11.70 8.48
C VAL A 85 12.35 -12.91 7.90
N ALA A 86 11.88 -14.13 8.19
CA ALA A 86 12.48 -15.35 7.64
C ALA A 86 12.39 -15.40 6.10
N ARG A 87 11.25 -14.97 5.54
CA ARG A 87 11.05 -14.92 4.08
C ARG A 87 11.96 -13.89 3.40
N GLU A 88 12.13 -12.71 4.01
CA GLU A 88 13.04 -11.69 3.51
C GLU A 88 14.50 -12.20 3.54
N GLY A 89 14.91 -12.84 4.64
CA GLY A 89 16.25 -13.43 4.76
C GLY A 89 16.56 -14.45 3.65
N ILE A 90 15.59 -15.34 3.35
CA ILE A 90 15.72 -16.32 2.26
C ILE A 90 15.84 -15.62 0.89
N TYR A 91 15.09 -14.55 0.66
CA TYR A 91 15.17 -13.78 -0.58
C TYR A 91 16.56 -13.13 -0.76
N GLN A 92 17.08 -12.48 0.28
CA GLN A 92 18.41 -11.84 0.22
C GLN A 92 19.52 -12.87 -0.01
N LEU A 93 19.45 -14.04 0.62
CA LEU A 93 20.39 -15.14 0.37
C LEU A 93 20.34 -15.63 -1.08
N ARG A 94 19.13 -15.80 -1.64
CA ARG A 94 18.99 -16.17 -3.06
C ARG A 94 19.54 -15.12 -4.02
N LYS A 95 19.36 -13.83 -3.70
CA LYS A 95 19.88 -12.71 -4.51
C LYS A 95 21.40 -12.63 -4.52
N LEU A 96 22.07 -13.07 -3.45
CA LEU A 96 23.54 -13.07 -3.34
C LEU A 96 24.22 -14.25 -4.05
N ILE A 97 23.48 -15.34 -4.31
CA ILE A 97 23.99 -16.56 -4.94
C ILE A 97 23.71 -16.56 -6.47
N SER A 98 22.84 -15.66 -6.94
CA SER A 98 22.56 -15.39 -8.35
C SER A 98 23.53 -14.35 -8.93
#